data_AF-Q22C24-F1
#
_entry.id   AF-Q22C24-F1
#
_cell.length_a   1.000
_cell.length_b   1.000
_cell.length_c   1.000
_cell.angle_alpha   90.00
_cell.angle_beta   90.00
_cell.angle_gamma   90.00
#
_symmetry.space_group_name_H-M   'P 1'
#
loop_
_entity.id
_entity.type
_entity.pdbx_description
1 polymer ?
#
loop_
_entity_poly.entity_id
_entity_poly.type
_entity_poly.pdbx_seq_one_letter_code
_entity_poly.pdbx_strand_id
1 'polypeptide(L)'
;MNLCKQVSHAFFVNKQIIFVECSISELEQQIQDKIKKDPNDITSLTILGQIQLQYNQDFQSSLATIKKGLQVDQFNIDLRLDLLEILIQYKKGVFKDILSLFEECYTLDPNYWRCDYLKSYFAILINNNKLHRYSLERALQKQPNNLWVKISLAQCFAEINSLKSKAQEYLEDMELDIQKSQFNVDQQSQQYVFNNYNFELLRKMAITNYLLNKQQKAQEYFQMALQNNPKSYKILANIAQFERLHNKDYHKSIEYCKQALKYQHDCYLSLFNCAVSYEKLGEEEKFIEIIKQSLKQKKSKQSYHQIAYYFWKKGNMDVTAYYSKKLIERDTTYIYSYYLYIQSQVNCLIDYEEFQDILLQYFNIIQTSQDINRSLLQYICNQTLFIYQ
;
A
#
# COMPACT_ATOMS: atom_id res chain seq x y z
N MET A 1 38.39 -11.27 -2.55
CA MET A 1 37.35 -11.76 -3.48
C MET A 1 36.07 -10.99 -3.17
N ASN A 2 35.58 -10.18 -4.11
CA ASN A 2 34.30 -9.49 -3.99
C ASN A 2 33.20 -10.57 -3.96
N LEU A 3 32.75 -10.94 -2.76
CA LEU A 3 31.49 -11.63 -2.59
C LEU A 3 30.41 -10.66 -3.09
N CYS A 4 30.00 -10.85 -4.34
CA CYS A 4 28.81 -10.22 -4.90
C CYS A 4 27.69 -10.48 -3.88
N LYS A 5 27.13 -9.41 -3.30
CA LYS A 5 25.95 -9.48 -2.44
C LYS A 5 24.85 -10.21 -3.23
N GLN A 6 24.65 -11.50 -2.99
CA GLN A 6 23.62 -12.29 -3.66
C GLN A 6 22.27 -11.83 -3.10
N VAL A 7 21.45 -11.27 -3.98
CA VAL A 7 20.06 -10.90 -3.66
C VAL A 7 19.23 -12.18 -3.73
N SER A 8 18.44 -12.47 -2.69
CA SER A 8 17.52 -13.61 -2.69
C SER A 8 16.11 -13.19 -3.11
N HIS A 9 15.55 -13.93 -4.06
CA HIS A 9 14.21 -13.74 -4.60
C HIS A 9 13.32 -14.89 -4.14
N ALA A 10 12.12 -14.55 -3.65
CA ALA A 10 11.18 -15.54 -3.09
C ALA A 10 9.98 -15.71 -4.02
N PHE A 11 9.65 -16.97 -4.34
CA PHE A 11 8.54 -17.35 -5.19
C PHE A 11 7.64 -18.37 -4.49
N PHE A 12 6.33 -18.27 -4.71
CA PHE A 12 5.35 -19.20 -4.16
C PHE A 12 4.98 -20.26 -5.19
N VAL A 13 5.38 -21.50 -4.95
CA VAL A 13 5.16 -22.61 -5.88
C VAL A 13 4.83 -23.86 -5.09
N ASN A 14 3.81 -24.59 -5.51
CA ASN A 14 3.36 -25.84 -4.89
C ASN A 14 3.17 -25.71 -3.38
N LYS A 15 2.58 -24.58 -2.95
CA LYS A 15 2.32 -24.21 -1.55
C LYS A 15 3.59 -24.00 -0.70
N GLN A 16 4.76 -23.92 -1.33
CA GLN A 16 6.04 -23.68 -0.69
C GLN A 16 6.62 -22.33 -1.13
N ILE A 17 7.63 -21.86 -0.39
CA ILE A 17 8.42 -20.68 -0.74
C ILE A 17 9.76 -21.18 -1.26
N ILE A 18 10.07 -20.86 -2.51
CA ILE A 18 11.35 -21.16 -3.14
C ILE A 18 12.18 -19.89 -3.15
N PHE A 19 13.43 -19.99 -2.71
CA PHE A 19 14.39 -18.91 -2.74
C PHE A 19 15.39 -19.11 -3.87
N VAL A 20 15.67 -18.06 -4.63
CA VAL A 20 16.59 -18.08 -5.77
C VAL A 20 17.60 -16.96 -5.65
N GLU A 21 18.89 -17.30 -5.76
CA GLU A 21 20.03 -16.39 -5.58
C GLU A 21 20.74 -16.12 -6.92
N CYS A 22 20.00 -15.64 -7.91
CA CYS A 22 20.56 -15.18 -9.19
C CYS A 22 19.86 -13.90 -9.65
N SER A 23 20.38 -13.25 -10.69
CA SER A 23 19.73 -12.04 -11.22
C SER A 23 18.35 -12.40 -11.78
N ILE A 24 17.35 -11.54 -11.56
CA ILE A 24 15.99 -11.76 -12.10
C ILE A 24 16.00 -11.92 -13.63
N SER A 25 16.89 -11.20 -14.33
CA SER A 25 17.05 -11.35 -15.79
C SER A 25 17.52 -12.75 -16.20
N GLU A 26 18.50 -13.31 -15.47
CA GLU A 26 18.98 -14.67 -15.74
C GLU A 26 17.89 -15.70 -15.42
N LEU A 27 17.22 -15.56 -14.28
CA LEU A 27 16.12 -16.45 -13.89
C LEU A 27 14.98 -16.40 -14.92
N GLU A 28 14.56 -15.21 -15.33
CA GLU A 28 13.50 -15.02 -16.31
C GLU A 28 13.86 -15.71 -17.63
N GLN A 29 15.10 -15.55 -18.12
CA GLN A 29 15.55 -16.22 -19.34
C GLN A 29 15.54 -17.74 -19.20
N GLN A 30 16.03 -18.29 -18.08
CA GLN A 30 16.02 -19.74 -17.83
C GLN A 30 14.60 -20.31 -17.80
N ILE A 31 13.67 -19.60 -17.15
CA ILE A 31 12.26 -19.98 -17.06
C ILE A 31 11.60 -19.90 -18.45
N GLN A 32 11.87 -18.86 -19.23
CA GLN A 32 11.37 -18.73 -20.59
C GLN A 32 11.88 -19.88 -21.49
N ASP A 33 13.14 -20.26 -21.38
CA ASP A 33 13.71 -21.37 -22.15
C ASP A 33 13.14 -22.74 -21.73
N LYS A 34 12.81 -22.92 -20.44
CA LYS A 34 12.04 -24.09 -19.99
C LYS A 34 10.63 -24.12 -20.59
N ILE A 35 9.93 -22.99 -20.59
CA ILE A 35 8.58 -22.88 -21.17
C ILE A 35 8.59 -23.11 -22.69
N LYS A 36 9.66 -22.74 -23.40
CA LYS A 36 9.79 -23.07 -24.83
C LYS A 36 9.88 -24.58 -25.07
N LYS A 37 10.54 -25.32 -24.17
CA LYS A 37 10.69 -26.78 -24.26
C LYS A 37 9.43 -27.51 -23.79
N ASP A 38 8.83 -27.02 -22.71
CA ASP A 38 7.56 -27.51 -22.17
C ASP A 38 6.61 -26.34 -21.91
N PRO A 39 5.72 -26.03 -22.86
CA PRO A 39 4.77 -24.93 -22.73
C PRO A 39 3.77 -25.07 -21.57
N ASN A 40 3.66 -26.26 -20.99
CA ASN A 40 2.69 -26.61 -19.95
C ASN A 40 3.36 -26.83 -18.58
N ASP A 41 4.65 -26.53 -18.42
CA ASP A 41 5.30 -26.58 -17.10
C ASP A 41 4.69 -25.53 -16.16
N ILE A 42 3.78 -25.99 -15.30
CA ILE A 42 3.04 -25.16 -14.34
C ILE A 42 4.00 -24.42 -13.40
N THR A 43 5.09 -25.06 -12.98
CA THR A 43 6.05 -24.43 -12.06
C THR A 43 6.70 -23.22 -12.72
N SER A 44 7.15 -23.38 -13.97
CA SER A 44 7.73 -22.28 -14.73
C SER A 44 6.71 -21.19 -15.04
N LEU A 45 5.47 -21.54 -15.36
CA LEU A 45 4.39 -20.57 -15.58
C LEU A 45 4.09 -19.76 -14.30
N THR A 46 4.04 -20.40 -13.13
CA THR A 46 3.84 -19.73 -11.84
C THR A 46 4.97 -18.76 -11.53
N ILE A 47 6.23 -19.21 -11.65
CA ILE A 47 7.40 -18.34 -11.41
C ILE A 47 7.41 -17.17 -12.40
N LEU A 48 7.17 -17.41 -13.70
CA LEU A 48 7.13 -16.35 -14.70
C LEU A 48 6.04 -15.32 -14.40
N GLY A 49 4.83 -15.76 -14.02
CA GLY A 49 3.74 -14.89 -13.62
C GLY A 49 4.13 -13.96 -12.46
N GLN A 50 4.80 -14.51 -11.44
CA GLN A 50 5.30 -13.74 -10.30
C GLN A 50 6.44 -12.79 -10.67
N ILE A 51 7.36 -13.20 -11.57
CA ILE A 51 8.42 -12.31 -12.08
C ILE A 51 7.81 -11.10 -12.79
N GLN A 52 6.89 -11.36 -13.71
CA GLN A 52 6.21 -10.33 -14.51
C GLN A 52 5.48 -9.32 -13.60
N LEU A 53 4.81 -9.82 -12.56
CA LEU A 53 4.09 -9.00 -11.59
C LEU A 53 5.02 -8.19 -10.68
N GLN A 54 5.97 -8.84 -10.01
CA GLN A 54 6.73 -8.26 -8.90
C GLN A 54 7.95 -7.44 -9.36
N TYR A 55 8.59 -7.84 -10.46
CA TYR A 55 9.85 -7.25 -10.91
C TYR A 55 9.70 -6.45 -12.20
N ASN A 56 8.90 -6.94 -13.16
CA ASN A 56 8.69 -6.23 -14.43
C ASN A 56 7.58 -5.17 -14.35
N GLN A 57 6.76 -5.19 -13.29
CA GLN A 57 5.60 -4.31 -13.12
C GLN A 57 4.58 -4.44 -14.27
N ASP A 58 4.54 -5.61 -14.92
CA ASP A 58 3.67 -5.91 -16.04
C ASP A 58 2.59 -6.92 -15.62
N PHE A 59 1.53 -6.39 -15.01
CA PHE A 59 0.41 -7.21 -14.57
C PHE A 59 -0.40 -7.80 -15.74
N GLN A 60 -0.30 -7.23 -16.95
CA GLN A 60 -1.05 -7.73 -18.12
C GLN A 60 -0.42 -9.03 -18.63
N SER A 61 0.90 -9.02 -18.81
CA SER A 61 1.65 -10.25 -19.14
C SER A 61 1.51 -11.29 -18.03
N SER A 62 1.63 -10.87 -16.76
CA SER A 62 1.42 -11.77 -15.61
C SER A 62 0.04 -12.43 -15.63
N LEU A 63 -1.03 -11.64 -15.85
CA LEU A 63 -2.39 -12.15 -15.94
C LEU A 63 -2.57 -13.15 -17.10
N ALA A 64 -1.94 -12.91 -18.25
CA ALA A 64 -1.96 -13.83 -19.38
C ALA A 64 -1.25 -15.16 -19.04
N THR A 65 -0.07 -15.08 -18.43
CA THR A 65 0.71 -16.25 -18.00
C THR A 65 -0.04 -17.07 -16.94
N ILE A 66 -0.63 -16.42 -15.93
CA ILE A 66 -1.41 -17.09 -14.88
C ILE A 66 -2.64 -17.77 -15.46
N LYS A 67 -3.37 -17.11 -16.38
CA LYS A 67 -4.51 -17.71 -17.08
C LYS A 67 -4.11 -18.94 -17.87
N LYS A 68 -2.97 -18.91 -18.55
CA LYS A 68 -2.42 -20.08 -19.25
C LYS A 68 -2.11 -21.21 -18.25
N GLY A 69 -1.48 -20.91 -17.12
CA GLY A 69 -1.23 -21.91 -16.08
C GLY A 69 -2.51 -22.54 -15.54
N LEU A 70 -3.57 -21.75 -15.31
CA LEU A 70 -4.88 -22.25 -14.86
C LEU A 70 -5.63 -23.04 -15.95
N GLN A 71 -5.32 -22.85 -17.23
CA GLN A 71 -5.84 -23.72 -18.31
C GLN A 71 -5.17 -25.10 -18.29
N VAL A 72 -3.90 -25.16 -17.90
CA VAL A 72 -3.15 -26.43 -17.77
C VAL A 72 -3.56 -27.18 -16.51
N ASP A 73 -3.59 -26.48 -15.38
CA ASP A 73 -4.04 -27.02 -14.09
C ASP A 73 -5.11 -26.12 -13.49
N GLN A 74 -6.35 -26.51 -13.76
CA GLN A 74 -7.52 -25.81 -13.26
C GLN A 74 -7.65 -25.88 -11.74
N PHE A 75 -6.89 -26.67 -10.99
CA PHE A 75 -6.98 -26.75 -9.51
C PHE A 75 -5.75 -26.19 -8.81
N ASN A 76 -4.83 -25.55 -9.56
CA ASN A 76 -3.66 -24.92 -8.98
C ASN A 76 -4.04 -23.76 -8.04
N ILE A 77 -3.73 -23.90 -6.75
CA ILE A 77 -4.07 -22.89 -5.74
C ILE A 77 -3.13 -21.68 -5.78
N ASP A 78 -1.84 -21.86 -6.09
CA ASP A 78 -0.88 -20.75 -6.14
C ASP A 78 -1.21 -19.78 -7.26
N LEU A 79 -1.53 -20.30 -8.45
CA LEU A 79 -1.96 -19.46 -9.58
C LEU A 79 -3.27 -18.72 -9.31
N ARG A 80 -4.21 -19.32 -8.57
CA ARG A 80 -5.43 -18.62 -8.13
C ARG A 80 -5.14 -17.51 -7.14
N LEU A 81 -4.21 -17.74 -6.21
CA LEU A 81 -3.79 -16.74 -5.24
C LEU A 81 -2.99 -15.62 -5.93
N ASP A 82 -2.17 -15.92 -6.93
CA ASP A 82 -1.50 -14.93 -7.77
C ASP A 82 -2.54 -14.10 -8.57
N LEU A 83 -3.60 -14.74 -9.08
CA LEU A 83 -4.73 -14.04 -9.69
C LEU A 83 -5.42 -13.10 -8.70
N LEU A 84 -5.72 -13.58 -7.48
CA LEU A 84 -6.28 -12.76 -6.40
C LEU A 84 -5.39 -11.56 -6.08
N GLU A 85 -4.07 -11.75 -6.01
CA GLU A 85 -3.11 -10.69 -5.77
C GLU A 85 -3.20 -9.59 -6.84
N ILE A 86 -3.28 -9.95 -8.12
CA ILE A 86 -3.48 -9.00 -9.23
C ILE A 86 -4.80 -8.25 -9.07
N LEU A 87 -5.90 -8.97 -8.84
CA LEU A 87 -7.23 -8.37 -8.71
C LEU A 87 -7.27 -7.35 -7.55
N ILE A 88 -6.68 -7.69 -6.41
CA ILE A 88 -6.62 -6.84 -5.22
C ILE A 88 -5.69 -5.63 -5.47
N GLN A 89 -4.46 -5.86 -5.93
CA GLN A 89 -3.45 -4.81 -6.11
C GLN A 89 -3.88 -3.78 -7.15
N TYR A 90 -4.43 -4.23 -8.28
CA TYR A 90 -4.82 -3.36 -9.40
C TYR A 90 -6.31 -2.98 -9.36
N LYS A 91 -7.02 -3.37 -8.29
CA LYS A 91 -8.45 -3.09 -8.08
C LYS A 91 -9.29 -3.47 -9.31
N LYS A 92 -9.07 -4.70 -9.79
CA LYS A 92 -9.76 -5.29 -10.95
C LYS A 92 -10.77 -6.32 -10.48
N GLY A 93 -11.79 -6.55 -11.31
CA GLY A 93 -12.89 -7.48 -11.00
C GLY A 93 -13.95 -6.89 -10.09
N VAL A 94 -15.07 -7.60 -9.96
CA VAL A 94 -16.15 -7.24 -9.04
C VAL A 94 -15.87 -7.88 -7.69
N PHE A 95 -16.24 -7.21 -6.59
CA PHE A 95 -16.05 -7.74 -5.23
C PHE A 95 -16.60 -9.16 -5.05
N LYS A 96 -17.74 -9.46 -5.67
CA LYS A 96 -18.37 -10.78 -5.64
C LYS A 96 -17.45 -11.87 -6.22
N ASP A 97 -16.77 -11.58 -7.32
CA ASP A 97 -15.88 -12.54 -7.99
C ASP A 97 -14.63 -12.82 -7.15
N ILE A 98 -14.06 -11.77 -6.53
CA ILE A 98 -12.93 -11.91 -5.60
C ILE A 98 -13.32 -12.80 -4.41
N LEU A 99 -14.50 -12.60 -3.84
CA LEU A 99 -15.00 -13.44 -2.75
C LEU A 99 -15.21 -14.88 -3.21
N SER A 100 -15.82 -15.11 -4.37
CA SER A 100 -15.98 -16.45 -4.95
C SER A 100 -14.64 -17.16 -5.11
N LEU A 101 -13.62 -16.46 -5.62
CA LEU A 101 -12.30 -17.03 -5.82
C LEU A 101 -11.60 -17.35 -4.48
N PHE A 102 -11.85 -16.58 -3.41
CA PHE A 102 -11.42 -16.97 -2.06
C PHE A 102 -12.12 -18.27 -1.60
N GLU A 103 -13.43 -18.41 -1.80
CA GLU A 103 -14.16 -19.63 -1.43
C GLU A 103 -13.66 -20.86 -2.20
N GLU A 104 -13.32 -20.72 -3.48
CA GLU A 104 -12.65 -21.76 -4.26
C GLU A 104 -11.31 -22.16 -3.63
N CYS A 105 -10.46 -21.18 -3.30
CA CYS A 105 -9.17 -21.45 -2.66
C CYS A 105 -9.32 -22.14 -1.29
N TYR A 106 -10.31 -21.76 -0.48
CA TYR A 106 -10.59 -22.44 0.80
C TYR A 106 -11.13 -23.86 0.61
N THR A 107 -11.87 -24.10 -0.48
CA THR A 107 -12.35 -25.45 -0.84
C THR A 107 -11.18 -26.35 -1.25
N LEU A 108 -10.20 -25.80 -1.98
CA LEU A 108 -9.01 -26.53 -2.42
C LEU A 108 -8.05 -26.84 -1.27
N ASP A 109 -7.78 -25.86 -0.40
CA ASP A 109 -6.97 -26.07 0.80
C ASP A 109 -7.39 -25.12 1.94
N PRO A 110 -8.19 -25.60 2.91
CA PRO A 110 -8.67 -24.77 4.00
C PRO A 110 -7.56 -24.39 4.99
N ASN A 111 -6.39 -25.04 4.95
CA ASN A 111 -5.27 -24.83 5.86
C ASN A 111 -4.12 -24.03 5.23
N TYR A 112 -4.21 -23.68 3.95
CA TYR A 112 -3.16 -22.87 3.31
C TYR A 112 -3.18 -21.43 3.85
N TRP A 113 -2.11 -21.05 4.57
CA TRP A 113 -1.99 -19.74 5.23
C TRP A 113 -2.07 -18.57 4.25
N ARG A 114 -1.59 -18.76 3.01
CA ARG A 114 -1.52 -17.72 1.97
C ARG A 114 -2.92 -17.21 1.57
N CYS A 115 -3.96 -18.05 1.70
CA CYS A 115 -5.35 -17.64 1.50
C CYS A 115 -5.76 -16.53 2.48
N ASP A 116 -5.54 -16.74 3.78
CA ASP A 116 -5.86 -15.72 4.79
C ASP A 116 -4.92 -14.52 4.74
N TYR A 117 -3.66 -14.76 4.36
CA TYR A 117 -2.71 -13.69 4.10
C TYR A 117 -3.21 -12.73 3.02
N LEU A 118 -3.63 -13.23 1.85
CA LEU A 118 -4.20 -12.41 0.78
C LEU A 118 -5.56 -11.80 1.16
N LYS A 119 -6.38 -12.51 1.94
CA LYS A 119 -7.63 -11.96 2.50
C LYS A 119 -7.38 -10.74 3.38
N SER A 120 -6.24 -10.67 4.07
CA SER A 120 -5.84 -9.48 4.81
C SER A 120 -5.61 -8.26 3.90
N TYR A 121 -5.07 -8.44 2.69
CA TYR A 121 -4.89 -7.34 1.73
C TYR A 121 -6.21 -6.92 1.10
N PHE A 122 -7.09 -7.88 0.83
CA PHE A 122 -8.46 -7.58 0.44
C PHE A 122 -9.18 -6.75 1.50
N ALA A 123 -8.99 -7.07 2.79
CA ALA A 123 -9.55 -6.30 3.89
C ALA A 123 -9.05 -4.84 3.92
N ILE A 124 -7.77 -4.59 3.62
CA ILE A 124 -7.23 -3.23 3.46
C ILE A 124 -7.94 -2.51 2.30
N LEU A 125 -8.15 -3.19 1.17
CA LEU A 125 -8.81 -2.61 -0.01
C LEU A 125 -10.22 -2.10 0.32
N ILE A 126 -10.96 -2.82 1.16
CA ILE A 126 -12.31 -2.44 1.62
C ILE A 126 -12.30 -1.62 2.93
N ASN A 127 -11.13 -1.17 3.38
CA ASN A 127 -10.93 -0.36 4.59
C ASN A 127 -11.48 -1.02 5.88
N ASN A 128 -11.37 -2.34 5.99
CA ASN A 128 -11.81 -3.13 7.15
C ASN A 128 -10.60 -3.59 7.98
N ASN A 129 -10.14 -2.73 8.89
CA ASN A 129 -8.96 -2.98 9.73
C ASN A 129 -9.15 -4.17 10.69
N LYS A 130 -10.39 -4.42 11.16
CA LYS A 130 -10.70 -5.58 12.02
C LYS A 130 -10.49 -6.88 11.25
N LEU A 131 -11.02 -6.97 10.03
CA LEU A 131 -10.84 -8.13 9.17
C LEU A 131 -9.38 -8.29 8.73
N HIS A 132 -8.67 -7.19 8.49
CA HIS A 132 -7.25 -7.22 8.15
C HIS A 132 -6.43 -7.95 9.23
N ARG A 133 -6.56 -7.51 10.49
CA ARG A 133 -5.87 -8.14 11.62
C ARG A 133 -6.32 -9.59 11.83
N TYR A 134 -7.63 -9.84 11.86
CA TYR A 134 -8.18 -11.18 12.08
C TYR A 134 -7.68 -12.19 11.04
N SER A 135 -7.60 -11.78 9.76
CA SER A 135 -7.11 -12.66 8.70
C SER A 135 -5.62 -12.98 8.87
N LEU A 136 -4.80 -12.01 9.29
CA LEU A 136 -3.40 -12.27 9.61
C LEU A 136 -3.22 -13.19 10.83
N GLU A 137 -4.00 -12.99 11.90
CA GLU A 137 -3.99 -13.87 13.08
C GLU A 137 -4.37 -15.31 12.71
N ARG A 138 -5.38 -15.49 11.86
CA ARG A 138 -5.77 -16.81 11.34
C ARG A 138 -4.69 -17.43 10.46
N ALA A 139 -4.02 -16.64 9.62
CA ALA A 139 -2.88 -17.12 8.83
C ALA A 139 -1.73 -17.59 9.73
N LEU A 140 -1.47 -16.90 10.84
CA LEU A 140 -0.44 -17.28 11.80
C LEU A 140 -0.81 -18.56 12.55
N GLN A 141 -2.08 -18.73 12.93
CA GLN A 141 -2.55 -19.99 13.54
C GLN A 141 -2.31 -21.21 12.65
N LYS A 142 -2.49 -21.06 11.33
CA LYS A 142 -2.24 -22.11 10.34
C LYS A 142 -0.75 -22.40 10.14
N GLN A 143 0.10 -21.38 10.23
CA GLN A 143 1.56 -21.54 10.14
C GLN A 143 2.28 -20.59 11.13
N PRO A 144 2.52 -21.02 12.38
CA PRO A 144 3.02 -20.16 13.46
C PRO A 144 4.39 -19.52 13.21
N ASN A 145 5.25 -20.19 12.46
CA ASN A 145 6.59 -19.70 12.13
C ASN A 145 6.67 -19.00 10.77
N ASN A 146 5.53 -18.60 10.20
CA ASN A 146 5.52 -17.93 8.92
C ASN A 146 5.98 -16.47 9.04
N LEU A 147 7.14 -16.18 8.47
CA LEU A 147 7.76 -14.86 8.51
C LEU A 147 6.92 -13.77 7.81
N TRP A 148 6.30 -14.08 6.67
CA TRP A 148 5.47 -13.12 5.93
C TRP A 148 4.28 -12.63 6.78
N VAL A 149 3.68 -13.55 7.52
CA VAL A 149 2.58 -13.27 8.43
C VAL A 149 3.06 -12.52 9.66
N LYS A 150 4.14 -12.97 10.34
CA LYS A 150 4.71 -12.30 11.52
C LYS A 150 5.07 -10.82 11.21
N ILE A 151 5.75 -10.55 10.10
CA ILE A 151 6.12 -9.18 9.70
C ILE A 151 4.88 -8.34 9.39
N SER A 152 3.87 -8.92 8.75
CA SER A 152 2.65 -8.19 8.42
C SER A 152 1.80 -7.89 9.66
N LEU A 153 1.77 -8.79 10.65
CA LEU A 153 1.17 -8.53 11.96
C LEU A 153 1.92 -7.43 12.72
N ALA A 154 3.26 -7.50 12.74
CA ALA A 154 4.07 -6.46 13.37
C ALA A 154 3.76 -5.08 12.77
N GLN A 155 3.64 -4.99 11.43
CA GLN A 155 3.21 -3.75 10.77
C GLN A 155 1.82 -3.31 11.23
N CYS A 156 0.83 -4.21 11.21
CA CYS A 156 -0.54 -3.93 11.65
C CYS A 156 -0.60 -3.44 13.11
N PHE A 157 0.22 -4.02 14.00
CA PHE A 157 0.32 -3.58 15.39
C PHE A 157 1.02 -2.23 15.54
N ALA A 158 2.04 -1.94 14.73
CA ALA A 158 2.75 -0.66 14.79
C ALA A 158 1.89 0.53 14.35
N GLU A 159 0.89 0.29 13.51
CA GLU A 159 -0.11 1.30 13.10
C GLU A 159 -1.07 1.67 14.26
N ILE A 160 -1.19 0.81 15.28
CA ILE A 160 -2.06 1.03 16.44
C ILE A 160 -1.21 1.44 17.65
N ASN A 161 -1.35 2.69 18.10
CA ASN A 161 -0.51 3.24 19.18
C ASN A 161 -0.46 2.36 20.45
N SER A 162 -1.58 1.77 20.87
CA SER A 162 -1.65 0.90 22.06
C SER A 162 -1.01 -0.49 21.86
N LEU A 163 -0.65 -0.88 20.63
CA LEU A 163 -0.09 -2.19 20.30
C LEU A 163 1.36 -2.12 19.79
N LYS A 164 2.00 -0.94 19.82
CA LYS A 164 3.40 -0.77 19.37
C LYS A 164 4.39 -1.68 20.11
N SER A 165 4.17 -1.96 21.39
CA SER A 165 5.01 -2.90 22.16
C SER A 165 4.94 -4.32 21.59
N LYS A 166 3.76 -4.79 21.18
CA LYS A 166 3.59 -6.09 20.52
C LYS A 166 4.28 -6.12 19.17
N ALA A 167 4.21 -5.03 18.41
CA ALA A 167 4.94 -4.95 17.14
C ALA A 167 6.46 -5.10 17.35
N GLN A 168 6.99 -4.47 18.40
CA GLN A 168 8.40 -4.57 18.76
C GLN A 168 8.79 -6.00 19.16
N GLU A 169 7.99 -6.66 20.00
CA GLU A 169 8.20 -8.06 20.40
C GLU A 169 8.28 -8.99 19.19
N TYR A 170 7.37 -8.86 18.23
CA TYR A 170 7.41 -9.65 17.00
C TYR A 170 8.69 -9.42 16.19
N LEU A 171 9.13 -8.15 16.05
CA LEU A 171 10.37 -7.85 15.33
C LEU A 171 11.59 -8.42 16.04
N GLU A 172 11.65 -8.34 17.37
CA GLU A 172 12.76 -8.84 18.17
C GLU A 172 12.81 -10.37 18.18
N ASP A 173 11.67 -11.05 18.32
CA ASP A 173 11.56 -12.52 18.18
C ASP A 173 12.09 -12.99 16.82
N MET A 174 11.72 -12.29 15.74
CA MET A 174 12.24 -12.59 14.41
C MET A 174 13.75 -12.32 14.32
N GLU A 175 14.23 -11.17 14.80
CA GLU A 175 15.68 -10.87 14.83
C GLU A 175 16.47 -11.92 15.63
N LEU A 176 15.89 -12.48 16.69
CA LEU A 176 16.49 -13.55 17.50
C LEU A 176 16.46 -14.92 16.81
N ASP A 177 15.34 -15.31 16.19
CA ASP A 177 15.24 -16.55 15.39
C ASP A 177 16.28 -16.54 14.27
N ILE A 178 16.47 -15.36 13.66
CA ILE A 178 17.49 -15.10 12.66
C ILE A 178 18.88 -15.29 13.26
N GLN A 179 19.22 -14.62 14.35
CA GLN A 179 20.52 -14.77 15.01
C GLN A 179 20.80 -16.22 15.43
N LYS A 180 19.79 -16.97 15.91
CA LYS A 180 19.93 -18.38 16.28
C LYS A 180 20.18 -19.29 15.09
N SER A 181 19.50 -19.06 13.97
CA SER A 181 19.77 -19.77 12.71
C SER A 181 21.17 -19.48 12.14
N GLN A 182 21.80 -18.38 12.58
CA GLN A 182 23.13 -17.91 12.18
C GLN A 182 24.28 -18.39 13.07
N PHE A 183 24.05 -19.08 14.19
CA PHE A 183 25.12 -19.53 15.12
C PHE A 183 26.11 -20.56 14.52
N ASN A 184 26.04 -20.82 13.22
CA ASN A 184 27.02 -21.58 12.44
C ASN A 184 27.82 -20.75 11.43
N VAL A 185 27.77 -19.41 11.42
CA VAL A 185 28.51 -18.58 10.44
C VAL A 185 29.04 -17.26 11.03
N ASP A 186 30.30 -16.92 10.72
CA ASP A 186 31.13 -15.87 11.34
C ASP A 186 30.59 -14.42 11.23
N GLN A 187 31.15 -13.46 11.98
CA GLN A 187 30.67 -12.06 12.05
C GLN A 187 30.62 -11.30 10.70
N GLN A 188 31.49 -11.60 9.74
CA GLN A 188 31.40 -11.01 8.39
C GLN A 188 30.13 -11.47 7.63
N SER A 189 29.53 -12.59 8.04
CA SER A 189 28.30 -13.21 7.50
C SER A 189 27.00 -12.59 8.04
N GLN A 190 27.07 -11.76 9.09
CA GLN A 190 25.88 -11.13 9.69
C GLN A 190 25.22 -10.13 8.73
N GLN A 191 26.02 -9.47 7.88
CA GLN A 191 25.52 -8.61 6.80
C GLN A 191 24.98 -9.43 5.60
N TYR A 192 25.33 -10.71 5.48
CA TYR A 192 24.89 -11.59 4.39
C TYR A 192 23.48 -12.16 4.61
N VAL A 193 23.07 -12.41 5.86
CA VAL A 193 21.77 -13.05 6.14
C VAL A 193 20.60 -12.07 6.03
N PHE A 194 20.85 -10.78 6.29
CA PHE A 194 19.87 -9.71 6.05
C PHE A 194 19.60 -9.49 4.55
N ASN A 195 20.55 -9.81 3.66
CA ASN A 195 20.39 -9.70 2.20
C ASN A 195 19.47 -10.78 1.58
N ASN A 196 19.08 -11.81 2.34
CA ASN A 196 18.22 -12.89 1.86
C ASN A 196 16.70 -12.65 2.03
N TYR A 197 16.30 -11.47 2.50
CA TYR A 197 14.88 -11.14 2.56
C TYR A 197 14.34 -10.64 1.22
N ASN A 198 13.21 -11.21 0.84
CA ASN A 198 12.40 -10.65 -0.23
C ASN A 198 12.13 -9.15 0.04
N PHE A 199 12.26 -8.35 -1.01
CA PHE A 199 12.13 -6.89 -0.96
C PHE A 199 10.82 -6.41 -0.30
N GLU A 200 9.72 -7.16 -0.40
CA GLU A 200 8.44 -6.83 0.26
C GLU A 200 8.53 -6.93 1.79
N LEU A 201 9.25 -7.93 2.31
CA LEU A 201 9.43 -8.09 3.75
C LEU A 201 10.32 -6.98 4.30
N LEU A 202 11.41 -6.66 3.61
CA LEU A 202 12.30 -5.54 3.96
C LEU A 202 11.53 -4.22 3.95
N ARG A 203 10.71 -3.98 2.93
CA ARG A 203 9.85 -2.79 2.86
C ARG A 203 8.91 -2.69 4.06
N LYS A 204 8.28 -3.80 4.46
CA LYS A 204 7.38 -3.82 5.63
C LYS A 204 8.15 -3.59 6.93
N MET A 205 9.29 -4.24 7.12
CA MET A 205 10.18 -4.00 8.27
C MET A 205 10.61 -2.54 8.37
N ALA A 206 10.91 -1.90 7.25
CA ALA A 206 11.24 -0.47 7.20
C ALA A 206 10.07 0.40 7.71
N ILE A 207 8.86 0.15 7.21
CA ILE A 207 7.64 0.87 7.65
C ILE A 207 7.39 0.63 9.14
N THR A 208 7.45 -0.61 9.60
CA THR A 208 7.22 -0.97 11.01
C THR A 208 8.23 -0.27 11.91
N ASN A 209 9.53 -0.30 11.57
CA ASN A 209 10.55 0.40 12.35
C ASN A 209 10.35 1.93 12.34
N TYR A 210 9.92 2.51 11.21
CA TYR A 210 9.58 3.93 11.15
C TYR A 210 8.42 4.28 12.10
N LEU A 211 7.35 3.48 12.11
CA LEU A 211 6.19 3.66 13.01
C LEU A 211 6.55 3.48 14.50
N LEU A 212 7.58 2.68 14.78
CA LEU A 212 8.18 2.49 16.11
C LEU A 212 9.23 3.54 16.47
N ASN A 213 9.40 4.59 15.67
CA ASN A 213 10.41 5.64 15.86
C ASN A 213 11.86 5.13 15.85
N LYS A 214 12.15 4.01 15.17
CA LYS A 214 13.51 3.46 14.96
C LYS A 214 14.02 3.85 13.57
N GLN A 215 14.35 5.14 13.37
CA GLN A 215 14.52 5.69 12.01
C GLN A 215 15.78 5.20 11.30
N GLN A 216 16.88 4.97 12.02
CA GLN A 216 18.11 4.39 11.45
C GLN A 216 17.84 3.00 10.85
N LYS A 217 17.22 2.10 11.64
CA LYS A 217 16.80 0.77 11.15
C LYS A 217 15.85 0.88 9.96
N ALA A 218 14.88 1.81 10.00
CA ALA A 218 13.96 2.01 8.89
C ALA A 218 14.69 2.38 7.59
N GLN A 219 15.67 3.29 7.67
CA GLN A 219 16.48 3.70 6.53
C GLN A 219 17.32 2.54 5.96
N GLU A 220 17.96 1.75 6.83
CA GLU A 220 18.73 0.56 6.42
C GLU A 220 17.84 -0.44 5.67
N TYR A 221 16.69 -0.80 6.22
CA TYR A 221 15.76 -1.72 5.58
C TYR A 221 15.20 -1.19 4.26
N PHE A 222 14.95 0.13 4.15
CA PHE A 222 14.55 0.73 2.88
C PHE A 222 15.66 0.65 1.82
N GLN A 223 16.92 0.89 2.19
CA GLN A 223 18.05 0.77 1.28
C GLN A 223 18.22 -0.67 0.79
N MET A 224 18.11 -1.65 1.68
CA MET A 224 18.17 -3.06 1.31
C MET A 224 17.00 -3.47 0.41
N ALA A 225 15.78 -3.04 0.73
CA ALA A 225 14.60 -3.30 -0.10
C ALA A 225 14.80 -2.76 -1.52
N LEU A 226 15.32 -1.53 -1.63
CA LEU A 226 15.60 -0.88 -2.92
C LEU A 226 16.72 -1.60 -3.69
N GLN A 227 17.75 -2.10 -3.03
CA GLN A 227 18.79 -2.93 -3.66
C GLN A 227 18.21 -4.22 -4.22
N ASN A 228 17.29 -4.87 -3.50
CA ASN A 228 16.68 -6.14 -3.92
C ASN A 228 15.66 -5.97 -5.05
N ASN A 229 14.97 -4.84 -5.12
CA ASN A 229 14.08 -4.51 -6.24
C ASN A 229 14.05 -3.00 -6.53
N PRO A 230 14.99 -2.50 -7.36
CA PRO A 230 15.09 -1.07 -7.69
C PRO A 230 13.88 -0.51 -8.45
N LYS A 231 13.07 -1.37 -9.07
CA LYS A 231 11.91 -0.98 -9.89
C LYS A 231 10.59 -1.03 -9.11
N SER A 232 10.62 -1.43 -7.83
CA SER A 232 9.40 -1.51 -7.02
C SER A 232 8.85 -0.11 -6.72
N TYR A 233 7.77 0.27 -7.40
CA TYR A 233 7.09 1.55 -7.15
C TYR A 233 6.62 1.68 -5.69
N LYS A 234 6.30 0.56 -5.03
CA LYS A 234 5.89 0.52 -3.62
C LYS A 234 7.05 0.90 -2.68
N ILE A 235 8.26 0.42 -2.96
CA ILE A 235 9.46 0.79 -2.19
C ILE A 235 9.78 2.26 -2.42
N LEU A 236 9.87 2.67 -3.69
CA LEU A 236 10.16 4.04 -4.08
C LEU A 236 9.18 5.05 -3.46
N ALA A 237 7.87 4.75 -3.46
CA ALA A 237 6.85 5.59 -2.83
C ALA A 237 7.02 5.71 -1.30
N ASN A 238 7.39 4.62 -0.64
CA ASN A 238 7.62 4.61 0.81
C ASN A 238 8.91 5.34 1.19
N ILE A 239 9.98 5.19 0.40
CA ILE A 239 11.22 5.96 0.58
C ILE A 239 10.94 7.46 0.38
N ALA A 240 10.18 7.82 -0.66
CA ALA A 240 9.78 9.21 -0.87
C ALA A 240 9.00 9.79 0.32
N GLN A 241 8.14 8.98 0.96
CA GLN A 241 7.44 9.36 2.18
C GLN A 241 8.41 9.57 3.35
N PHE A 242 9.36 8.65 3.53
CA PHE A 242 10.38 8.72 4.57
C PHE A 242 11.25 9.97 4.43
N GLU A 243 11.77 10.25 3.23
CA GLU A 243 12.56 11.45 2.94
C GLU A 243 11.76 12.74 3.25
N ARG A 244 10.48 12.78 2.87
CA ARG A 244 9.61 13.94 3.10
C ARG A 244 9.30 14.18 4.58
N LEU A 245 8.98 13.13 5.31
CA LEU A 245 8.49 13.24 6.69
C LEU A 245 9.63 13.29 7.71
N HIS A 246 10.65 12.47 7.54
CA HIS A 246 11.76 12.34 8.49
C HIS A 246 12.91 13.30 8.15
N ASN A 247 13.48 13.18 6.95
CA ASN A 247 14.64 13.97 6.56
C ASN A 247 14.26 15.41 6.16
N LYS A 248 12.97 15.64 5.86
CA LYS A 248 12.45 16.89 5.28
C LYS A 248 13.16 17.26 3.97
N ASP A 249 13.69 16.25 3.27
CA ASP A 249 14.36 16.40 1.98
C ASP A 249 13.30 16.26 0.87
N TYR A 250 12.66 17.40 0.56
CA TYR A 250 11.59 17.46 -0.42
C TYR A 250 12.09 17.17 -1.84
N HIS A 251 13.34 17.52 -2.16
CA HIS A 251 13.93 17.24 -3.48
C HIS A 251 14.13 15.75 -3.71
N LYS A 252 14.73 15.02 -2.75
CA LYS A 252 14.84 13.55 -2.85
C LYS A 252 13.49 12.88 -2.84
N SER A 253 12.55 13.37 -2.03
CA SER A 253 11.17 12.86 -2.06
C SER A 253 10.56 12.94 -3.46
N ILE A 254 10.71 14.08 -4.14
CA ILE A 254 10.23 14.26 -5.52
C ILE A 254 10.95 13.31 -6.49
N GLU A 255 12.26 13.14 -6.36
CA GLU A 255 13.03 12.23 -7.22
C GLU A 255 12.49 10.80 -7.13
N TYR A 256 12.36 10.26 -5.90
CA TYR A 256 11.80 8.92 -5.69
C TYR A 256 10.34 8.82 -6.13
N CYS A 257 9.53 9.87 -5.93
CA CYS A 257 8.16 9.90 -6.45
C CYS A 257 8.12 9.78 -7.98
N LYS A 258 8.97 10.53 -8.69
CA LYS A 258 9.05 10.48 -10.16
C LYS A 258 9.49 9.09 -10.64
N GLN A 259 10.46 8.47 -9.96
CA GLN A 259 10.87 7.10 -10.26
C GLN A 259 9.70 6.11 -10.04
N ALA A 260 8.97 6.23 -8.93
CA ALA A 260 7.81 5.38 -8.68
C ALA A 260 6.71 5.55 -9.75
N LEU A 261 6.43 6.79 -10.17
CA LEU A 261 5.42 7.11 -11.18
C LEU A 261 5.82 6.66 -12.59
N LYS A 262 7.11 6.51 -12.88
CA LYS A 262 7.59 5.90 -14.13
C LYS A 262 7.15 4.44 -14.25
N TYR A 263 7.16 3.69 -13.15
CA TYR A 263 6.78 2.28 -13.13
C TYR A 263 5.29 2.07 -12.90
N GLN A 264 4.67 2.90 -12.06
CA GLN A 264 3.23 2.88 -11.81
C GLN A 264 2.67 4.30 -11.82
N HIS A 265 2.15 4.70 -12.99
CA HIS A 265 1.70 6.05 -13.27
C HIS A 265 0.62 6.58 -12.32
N ASP A 266 -0.23 5.69 -11.77
CA ASP A 266 -1.35 6.02 -10.88
C ASP A 266 -1.09 5.68 -9.41
N CYS A 267 0.19 5.55 -9.02
CA CYS A 267 0.56 5.35 -7.63
C CYS A 267 0.16 6.56 -6.78
N TYR A 268 -0.98 6.44 -6.09
CA TYR A 268 -1.54 7.48 -5.24
C TYR A 268 -0.53 8.00 -4.20
N LEU A 269 0.18 7.09 -3.53
CA LEU A 269 1.13 7.46 -2.47
C LEU A 269 2.25 8.37 -3.03
N SER A 270 2.77 8.05 -4.22
CA SER A 270 3.78 8.87 -4.90
C SER A 270 3.22 10.21 -5.37
N LEU A 271 2.01 10.24 -5.96
CA LEU A 271 1.37 11.50 -6.36
C LEU A 271 1.15 12.42 -5.15
N PHE A 272 0.67 11.87 -4.04
CA PHE A 272 0.46 12.61 -2.80
C PHE A 272 1.76 13.15 -2.23
N ASN A 273 2.79 12.30 -2.08
CA ASN A 273 4.08 12.74 -1.55
C ASN A 273 4.75 13.78 -2.45
N CYS A 274 4.66 13.62 -3.78
CA CYS A 274 5.21 14.57 -4.74
C CYS A 274 4.51 15.93 -4.66
N ALA A 275 3.17 15.94 -4.62
CA ALA A 275 2.38 17.16 -4.45
C ALA A 275 2.77 17.87 -3.14
N VAL A 276 2.73 17.18 -2.00
CA VAL A 276 3.08 17.82 -0.72
C VAL A 276 4.53 18.32 -0.72
N SER A 277 5.47 17.62 -1.35
CA SER A 277 6.86 18.10 -1.48
C SER A 277 6.96 19.37 -2.34
N TYR A 278 6.23 19.46 -3.46
CA TYR A 278 6.16 20.70 -4.25
C TYR A 278 5.50 21.86 -3.49
N GLU A 279 4.43 21.60 -2.73
CA GLU A 279 3.81 22.59 -1.83
C GLU A 279 4.85 23.13 -0.84
N LYS A 280 5.64 22.24 -0.22
CA LYS A 280 6.65 22.62 0.78
C LYS A 280 7.83 23.40 0.21
N LEU A 281 8.13 23.20 -1.07
CA LEU A 281 9.13 23.99 -1.81
C LEU A 281 8.57 25.30 -2.39
N GLY A 282 7.26 25.54 -2.27
CA GLY A 282 6.60 26.72 -2.85
C GLY A 282 6.41 26.66 -4.38
N GLU A 283 6.63 25.48 -5.00
CA GLU A 283 6.47 25.29 -6.45
C GLU A 283 5.00 25.03 -6.82
N GLU A 284 4.19 26.08 -6.75
CA GLU A 284 2.73 26.03 -6.91
C GLU A 284 2.28 25.47 -8.26
N GLU A 285 2.91 25.87 -9.37
CA GLU A 285 2.56 25.37 -10.70
C GLU A 285 2.70 23.85 -10.80
N LYS A 286 3.82 23.31 -10.29
CA LYS A 286 4.09 21.86 -10.31
C LYS A 286 3.20 21.10 -9.33
N PHE A 287 2.86 21.68 -8.18
CA PHE A 287 1.84 21.11 -7.29
C PHE A 287 0.52 20.91 -8.04
N ILE A 288 0.02 21.96 -8.70
CA ILE A 288 -1.25 21.92 -9.43
C ILE A 288 -1.18 20.92 -10.60
N GLU A 289 -0.05 20.83 -11.30
CA GLU A 289 0.19 19.85 -12.36
C GLU A 289 0.03 18.41 -11.85
N ILE A 290 0.75 18.05 -10.78
CA ILE A 290 0.71 16.70 -10.18
C ILE A 290 -0.69 16.34 -9.68
N ILE A 291 -1.37 17.28 -9.04
CA ILE A 291 -2.73 17.08 -8.54
C ILE A 291 -3.72 16.91 -9.70
N LYS A 292 -3.61 17.70 -10.77
CA LYS A 292 -4.42 17.53 -12.00
C LYS A 292 -4.15 16.19 -12.65
N GLN A 293 -2.90 15.74 -12.71
CA GLN A 293 -2.55 14.40 -13.20
C GLN A 293 -3.24 13.32 -12.36
N SER A 294 -3.17 13.45 -11.03
CA SER A 294 -3.84 12.54 -10.10
C SER A 294 -5.35 12.47 -10.36
N LEU A 295 -6.03 13.63 -10.46
CA LEU A 295 -7.46 13.72 -10.73
C LEU A 295 -7.87 13.14 -12.10
N LYS A 296 -7.02 13.28 -13.13
CA LYS A 296 -7.26 12.70 -14.46
C LYS A 296 -7.23 11.18 -14.45
N GLN A 297 -6.24 10.59 -13.79
CA GLN A 297 -6.06 9.14 -13.75
C GLN A 297 -7.08 8.46 -12.83
N LYS A 298 -7.31 9.06 -11.67
CA LYS A 298 -8.24 8.57 -10.68
C LYS A 298 -8.88 9.76 -10.00
N LYS A 299 -10.19 9.90 -10.15
CA LYS A 299 -11.03 10.85 -9.40
C LYS A 299 -11.10 10.45 -7.92
N SER A 300 -9.95 10.25 -7.29
CA SER A 300 -9.81 9.70 -5.96
C SER A 300 -10.18 10.76 -4.93
N LYS A 301 -10.84 10.32 -3.86
CA LYS A 301 -11.24 11.21 -2.77
C LYS A 301 -10.09 12.02 -2.20
N GLN A 302 -8.92 11.40 -2.13
CA GLN A 302 -7.72 12.03 -1.60
C GLN A 302 -7.20 13.14 -2.51
N SER A 303 -7.22 12.98 -3.83
CA SER A 303 -6.78 14.02 -4.77
C SER A 303 -7.66 15.27 -4.67
N TYR A 304 -8.98 15.10 -4.56
CA TYR A 304 -9.92 16.20 -4.31
C TYR A 304 -9.68 16.88 -2.95
N HIS A 305 -9.44 16.09 -1.91
CA HIS A 305 -9.14 16.64 -0.59
C HIS A 305 -7.84 17.46 -0.60
N GLN A 306 -6.77 16.97 -1.26
CA GLN A 306 -5.50 17.69 -1.34
C GLN A 306 -5.63 19.06 -2.03
N ILE A 307 -6.33 19.11 -3.18
CA ILE A 307 -6.50 20.38 -3.89
C ILE A 307 -7.37 21.36 -3.09
N ALA A 308 -8.46 20.87 -2.49
CA ALA A 308 -9.34 21.72 -1.67
C ALA A 308 -8.58 22.26 -0.46
N TYR A 309 -7.84 21.41 0.25
CA TYR A 309 -7.05 21.80 1.42
C TYR A 309 -5.93 22.80 1.07
N TYR A 310 -5.29 22.63 -0.08
CA TYR A 310 -4.26 23.56 -0.56
C TYR A 310 -4.82 24.97 -0.79
N PHE A 311 -5.92 25.08 -1.56
CA PHE A 311 -6.54 26.37 -1.84
C PHE A 311 -7.17 26.99 -0.58
N TRP A 312 -7.66 26.16 0.35
CA TRP A 312 -8.15 26.62 1.64
C TRP A 312 -7.06 27.33 2.44
N LYS A 313 -5.86 26.73 2.53
CA LYS A 313 -4.69 27.36 3.18
C LYS A 313 -4.27 28.67 2.52
N LYS A 314 -4.45 28.78 1.20
CA LYS A 314 -4.12 29.99 0.44
C LYS A 314 -5.21 31.07 0.54
N GLY A 315 -6.34 30.77 1.18
CA GLY A 315 -7.49 31.68 1.30
C GLY A 315 -8.36 31.75 0.05
N ASN A 316 -8.13 30.89 -0.95
CA ASN A 316 -8.97 30.83 -2.15
C ASN A 316 -10.21 29.97 -1.86
N MET A 317 -11.24 30.63 -1.35
CA MET A 317 -12.45 29.97 -0.88
C MET A 317 -13.30 29.40 -2.01
N ASP A 318 -13.39 30.08 -3.16
CA ASP A 318 -14.19 29.61 -4.31
C ASP A 318 -13.69 28.25 -4.83
N VAL A 319 -12.38 28.12 -5.00
CA VAL A 319 -11.76 26.87 -5.48
C VAL A 319 -11.86 25.78 -4.41
N THR A 320 -11.75 26.15 -3.13
CA THR A 320 -11.96 25.24 -2.01
C THR A 320 -13.38 24.67 -2.01
N ALA A 321 -14.39 25.53 -2.13
CA ALA A 321 -15.80 25.15 -2.19
C ALA A 321 -16.04 24.19 -3.35
N TYR A 322 -15.56 24.56 -4.55
CA TYR A 322 -15.73 23.76 -5.76
C TYR A 322 -15.19 22.33 -5.61
N TYR A 323 -13.94 22.16 -5.17
CA TYR A 323 -13.35 20.82 -5.06
C TYR A 323 -13.88 20.03 -3.87
N SER A 324 -14.26 20.69 -2.78
CA SER A 324 -14.91 20.05 -1.62
C SER A 324 -16.30 19.53 -2.00
N LYS A 325 -17.10 20.31 -2.73
CA LYS A 325 -18.40 19.88 -3.27
C LYS A 325 -18.26 18.70 -4.21
N LYS A 326 -17.31 18.78 -5.15
CA LYS A 326 -17.00 17.65 -6.05
C LYS A 326 -16.59 16.38 -5.31
N LEU A 327 -16.01 16.50 -4.12
CA LEU A 327 -15.70 15.37 -3.26
C LEU A 327 -16.94 14.82 -2.56
N ILE A 328 -17.78 15.69 -1.98
CA ILE A 328 -19.06 15.32 -1.34
C ILE A 328 -19.96 14.55 -2.31
N GLU A 329 -20.13 15.05 -3.54
CA GLU A 329 -20.91 14.39 -4.60
C GLU A 329 -20.43 12.96 -4.92
N ARG A 330 -19.18 12.63 -4.60
CA ARG A 330 -18.54 11.34 -4.91
C ARG A 330 -18.45 10.41 -3.71
N ASP A 331 -18.18 10.96 -2.54
CA ASP A 331 -18.03 10.23 -1.29
C ASP A 331 -18.71 11.04 -0.18
N THR A 332 -20.01 10.79 -0.03
CA THR A 332 -20.83 11.40 1.02
C THR A 332 -20.41 10.96 2.42
N THR A 333 -19.52 9.97 2.58
CA THR A 333 -19.03 9.54 3.89
C THR A 333 -17.77 10.30 4.33
N TYR A 334 -17.18 11.10 3.45
CA TYR A 334 -15.90 11.76 3.73
C TYR A 334 -16.10 13.08 4.49
N ILE A 335 -16.18 13.00 5.82
CA ILE A 335 -16.42 14.12 6.74
C ILE A 335 -15.56 15.36 6.46
N TYR A 336 -14.29 15.18 6.07
CA TYR A 336 -13.36 16.29 5.86
C TYR A 336 -13.72 17.17 4.64
N SER A 337 -14.43 16.66 3.63
CA SER A 337 -14.88 17.51 2.52
C SER A 337 -15.98 18.46 2.94
N TYR A 338 -16.90 18.01 3.81
CA TYR A 338 -17.89 18.88 4.43
C TYR A 338 -17.22 19.96 5.29
N TYR A 339 -16.21 19.59 6.09
CA TYR A 339 -15.42 20.56 6.85
C TYR A 339 -14.86 21.68 5.95
N LEU A 340 -14.17 21.31 4.87
CA LEU A 340 -13.54 22.30 3.97
C LEU A 340 -14.57 23.14 3.22
N TYR A 341 -15.68 22.53 2.77
CA TYR A 341 -16.76 23.25 2.13
C TYR A 341 -17.36 24.30 3.08
N ILE A 342 -17.75 23.89 4.28
CA ILE A 342 -18.36 24.79 5.26
C ILE A 342 -17.41 25.94 5.61
N GLN A 343 -16.12 25.65 5.84
CA GLN A 343 -15.10 26.66 6.12
C GLN A 343 -14.85 27.62 4.95
N SER A 344 -15.09 27.20 3.71
CA SER A 344 -14.95 28.09 2.55
C SER A 344 -16.09 29.11 2.43
N GLN A 345 -17.28 28.77 2.93
CA GLN A 345 -18.48 29.61 2.78
C GLN A 345 -18.61 30.69 3.87
N VAL A 346 -17.74 30.65 4.89
CA VAL A 346 -17.80 31.46 6.12
C VAL A 346 -17.87 32.97 5.89
N ASN A 347 -17.18 33.47 4.86
CA ASN A 347 -17.09 34.91 4.57
C ASN A 347 -17.60 35.28 3.16
N CYS A 348 -18.06 34.29 2.40
CA CYS A 348 -18.43 34.42 0.99
C CYS A 348 -19.66 33.57 0.67
N LEU A 349 -20.67 33.59 1.55
CA LEU A 349 -21.86 32.75 1.42
C LEU A 349 -22.73 33.27 0.26
N ILE A 350 -22.70 32.56 -0.88
CA ILE A 350 -23.42 32.95 -2.10
C ILE A 350 -24.78 32.24 -2.19
N ASP A 351 -24.90 31.02 -1.69
CA ASP A 351 -26.10 30.18 -1.79
C ASP A 351 -26.47 29.58 -0.41
N TYR A 352 -27.55 30.06 0.17
CA TYR A 352 -28.03 29.66 1.50
C TYR A 352 -28.71 28.30 1.51
N GLU A 353 -29.44 27.94 0.44
CA GLU A 353 -30.16 26.65 0.38
C GLU A 353 -29.16 25.51 0.27
N GLU A 354 -28.18 25.64 -0.64
CA GLU A 354 -27.14 24.62 -0.80
C GLU A 354 -26.31 24.44 0.48
N PHE A 355 -25.98 25.53 1.16
CA PHE A 355 -25.22 25.48 2.40
C PHE A 355 -25.98 24.73 3.50
N GLN A 356 -27.30 24.96 3.62
CA GLN A 356 -28.15 24.24 4.58
C GLN A 356 -28.23 22.74 4.28
N ASP A 357 -28.37 22.36 3.01
CA ASP A 357 -28.40 20.96 2.60
C ASP A 357 -27.10 20.22 2.96
N ILE A 358 -25.95 20.83 2.68
CA ILE A 358 -24.64 20.27 3.00
C ILE A 358 -24.42 20.18 4.51
N LEU A 359 -24.91 21.17 5.27
CA LEU A 359 -24.89 21.13 6.73
C LEU A 359 -25.72 19.98 7.30
N LEU A 360 -26.94 19.77 6.78
CA LEU A 360 -27.82 18.68 7.21
C LEU A 360 -27.16 17.32 6.97
N GLN A 361 -26.58 17.14 5.78
CA GLN A 361 -25.82 15.94 5.44
C GLN A 361 -24.65 15.73 6.41
N TYR A 362 -23.88 16.79 6.70
CA TYR A 362 -22.77 16.74 7.64
C TYR A 362 -23.21 16.27 9.03
N PHE A 363 -24.30 16.81 9.57
CA PHE A 363 -24.85 16.40 10.85
C PHE A 363 -25.26 14.92 10.88
N ASN A 364 -25.91 14.43 9.81
CA ASN A 364 -26.30 13.02 9.70
C ASN A 364 -25.07 12.10 9.73
N ILE A 365 -23.97 12.49 9.08
CA ILE A 365 -22.74 11.70 9.06
C ILE A 365 -22.06 11.69 10.42
N ILE A 366 -21.94 12.85 11.08
CA ILE A 366 -21.26 12.93 12.39
C ILE A 366 -21.95 12.03 13.42
N GLN A 367 -23.28 12.00 13.45
CA GLN A 367 -24.05 11.17 14.38
C GLN A 367 -23.66 9.68 14.30
N THR A 368 -23.25 9.24 13.11
CA THR A 368 -22.81 7.86 12.86
C THR A 368 -21.30 7.65 12.98
N SER A 369 -20.53 8.73 13.13
CA SER A 369 -19.06 8.71 13.16
C SER A 369 -18.52 8.75 14.59
N GLN A 370 -17.43 8.04 14.85
CA GLN A 370 -16.74 8.09 16.16
C GLN A 370 -15.81 9.30 16.30
N ASP A 371 -15.49 9.99 15.20
CA ASP A 371 -14.56 11.14 15.16
C ASP A 371 -15.34 12.47 15.11
N ILE A 372 -15.85 12.89 16.27
CA ILE A 372 -16.52 14.19 16.41
C ILE A 372 -15.45 15.27 16.63
N ASN A 373 -15.22 16.11 15.61
CA ASN A 373 -14.42 17.32 15.80
C ASN A 373 -15.27 18.39 16.54
N ARG A 374 -15.15 18.42 17.87
CA ARG A 374 -15.94 19.31 18.75
C ARG A 374 -15.78 20.79 18.44
N SER A 375 -14.60 21.24 17.99
CA SER A 375 -14.39 22.65 17.64
C SER A 375 -15.13 23.04 16.36
N LEU A 376 -15.18 22.14 15.36
CA LEU A 376 -16.00 22.38 14.17
C LEU A 376 -17.50 22.32 14.51
N LEU A 377 -17.93 21.39 15.34
CA LEU A 377 -19.33 21.28 15.74
C LEU A 377 -19.80 22.58 16.41
N GLN A 378 -19.00 23.10 17.35
CA GLN A 378 -19.28 24.35 18.03
C GLN A 378 -19.27 25.55 17.08
N TYR A 379 -18.35 25.56 16.12
CA TYR A 379 -18.31 26.58 15.07
C TYR A 379 -19.54 26.53 14.17
N ILE A 380 -19.95 25.35 13.72
CA ILE A 380 -21.14 25.16 12.89
C ILE A 380 -22.37 25.63 13.63
N CYS A 381 -22.54 25.25 14.90
CA CYS A 381 -23.64 25.73 15.74
C CYS A 381 -23.68 27.27 15.80
N ASN A 382 -22.51 27.92 15.94
CA ASN A 382 -22.43 29.38 15.96
C ASN A 382 -22.78 30.00 14.59
N GLN A 383 -22.41 29.37 13.47
CA GLN A 383 -22.73 29.86 12.13
C GLN A 383 -24.19 29.64 11.76
N THR A 384 -24.79 28.50 12.12
CA THR A 384 -26.24 28.33 11.96
C THR A 384 -27.00 29.34 12.81
N LEU A 385 -26.57 29.62 14.05
CA LEU A 385 -27.14 30.69 14.87
C LEU A 385 -27.04 32.07 14.22
N PHE A 386 -25.94 32.38 13.53
CA PHE A 386 -25.75 33.65 12.82
C PHE A 386 -26.58 33.75 11.53
N ILE A 387 -26.78 32.64 10.82
CA ILE A 387 -27.54 32.59 9.56
C ILE A 387 -29.06 32.68 9.78
N TYR A 388 -29.55 32.23 10.94
CA TYR A 388 -30.98 32.22 11.29
C TYR A 388 -31.38 33.35 12.27
N GLN A 389 -30.51 34.34 12.51
CA GLN A 389 -30.85 35.63 13.11
C GLN A 389 -31.10 36.67 12.02
#